data_AF-A0A3D4GYM1-F1
#
_entry.id   AF-A0A3D4GYM1-F1
#
_cell.length_a   1.000
_cell.length_b   1.000
_cell.length_c   1.000
_cell.angle_alpha   90.00
_cell.angle_beta   90.00
_cell.angle_gamma   90.00
#
_symmetry.space_group_name_H-M   'P 1'
#
loop_
_entity.id
_entity.type
_entity.pdbx_description
1 polymer ?
#
loop_
_entity_poly.entity_id
_entity_poly.type
_entity_poly.pdbx_seq_one_letter_code
_entity_poly.pdbx_strand_id
1 'polypeptide(L)'
;MKREHEWIRRARVFLMDNYHPPFWPDITFDAGQVVKAMQYYYANAIRIGSAGKWAVFPNDHWPTHPGLNGRDLIQEMIEEAHPQGIRVITYVPLSHIIPDDNIMVNHPEWLHHPARGVPATGRFHHGGGLHRHVCWNTPYRNAITRFVKQLVTDHEIDCFYTDSTVPYHSHPGPRSNLCYCNCCQEKFEDRFGCPIPYAPDPHSLSKT
;
A
#
# COMPACT_ATOMS: atom_id res chain seq x y z
N MET A 1 -11.66 17.19 -34.00
CA MET A 1 -11.07 17.49 -32.68
C MET A 1 -9.58 17.13 -32.74
N LYS A 2 -8.67 18.03 -32.39
CA LYS A 2 -7.21 17.79 -32.48
C LYS A 2 -6.80 16.56 -31.65
N ARG A 3 -5.81 15.79 -32.13
CA ARG A 3 -5.28 14.57 -31.49
C ARG A 3 -4.65 14.82 -30.10
N GLU A 4 -4.39 16.07 -29.72
CA GLU A 4 -3.74 16.47 -28.46
C GLU A 4 -4.49 16.06 -27.18
N HIS A 5 -5.79 15.79 -27.24
CA HIS A 5 -6.59 15.36 -26.08
C HIS A 5 -7.10 13.92 -26.19
N GLU A 6 -6.51 13.09 -27.06
CA GLU A 6 -6.94 11.70 -27.24
C GLU A 6 -6.79 10.89 -25.95
N TRP A 7 -5.82 11.22 -25.10
CA TRP A 7 -5.59 10.54 -23.82
C TRP A 7 -6.80 10.63 -22.86
N ILE A 8 -7.54 11.74 -22.86
CA ILE A 8 -8.79 11.91 -22.08
C ILE A 8 -9.86 10.92 -22.54
N ARG A 9 -9.85 10.54 -23.83
CA ARG A 9 -10.76 9.55 -24.37
C ARG A 9 -10.30 8.11 -24.13
N ARG A 10 -8.99 7.90 -23.91
CA ARG A 10 -8.38 6.58 -23.71
C ARG A 10 -8.53 6.06 -22.28
N ALA A 11 -8.34 6.93 -21.28
CA ALA A 11 -8.40 6.55 -19.87
C ALA A 11 -9.39 7.43 -19.10
N ARG A 12 -10.56 6.87 -18.79
CA ARG A 12 -11.58 7.47 -17.93
C ARG A 12 -11.67 6.59 -16.69
N VAL A 13 -10.79 6.90 -15.74
CA VAL A 13 -10.51 6.05 -14.58
C VAL A 13 -11.46 6.41 -13.44
N PHE A 14 -12.20 5.42 -12.96
CA PHE A 14 -12.94 5.49 -11.70
C PHE A 14 -12.02 5.07 -10.56
N LEU A 15 -11.88 5.87 -9.51
CA LEU A 15 -10.92 5.63 -8.43
C LEU A 15 -11.65 5.31 -7.13
N MET A 16 -11.26 4.21 -6.50
CA MET A 16 -11.75 3.78 -5.19
C MET A 16 -10.57 3.44 -4.28
N ASP A 17 -10.47 4.15 -3.16
CA ASP A 17 -9.49 3.88 -2.10
C ASP A 17 -10.13 3.14 -0.93
N ASN A 18 -9.35 2.24 -0.31
CA ASN A 18 -9.83 1.29 0.68
C ASN A 18 -9.71 1.80 2.13
N TYR A 19 -9.76 3.11 2.34
CA TYR A 19 -9.71 3.75 3.66
C TYR A 19 -11.09 4.18 4.18
N HIS A 20 -12.12 4.08 3.34
CA HIS A 20 -13.47 4.59 3.60
C HIS A 20 -14.52 3.59 3.08
N PRO A 21 -15.83 3.83 3.34
CA PRO A 21 -16.88 3.05 2.74
C PRO A 21 -16.72 3.01 1.22
N PRO A 22 -16.94 1.86 0.56
CA PRO A 22 -17.58 0.65 1.11
C PRO A 22 -16.60 -0.41 1.66
N PHE A 23 -15.34 -0.05 1.94
CA PHE A 23 -14.30 -0.99 2.41
C PHE A 23 -14.02 -0.92 3.92
N TRP A 24 -14.39 0.18 4.57
CA TRP A 24 -14.13 0.42 5.99
C TRP A 24 -15.19 1.38 6.58
N PRO A 25 -15.71 1.17 7.81
CA PRO A 25 -15.40 0.07 8.74
C PRO A 25 -16.04 -1.27 8.40
N ASP A 26 -17.10 -1.26 7.59
CA ASP A 26 -17.84 -2.44 7.18
C ASP A 26 -17.65 -2.68 5.67
N ILE A 27 -17.54 -3.95 5.28
CA ILE A 27 -17.53 -4.34 3.87
C ILE A 27 -18.96 -4.33 3.35
N THR A 28 -19.30 -3.25 2.65
CA THR A 28 -20.57 -3.09 1.92
C THR A 28 -20.37 -3.06 0.40
N PHE A 29 -19.15 -3.39 -0.04
CA PHE A 29 -18.76 -3.36 -1.45
C PHE A 29 -19.58 -4.35 -2.28
N ASP A 30 -20.01 -3.87 -3.45
CA ASP A 30 -20.79 -4.59 -4.46
C ASP A 30 -20.23 -4.19 -5.84
N ALA A 31 -19.53 -5.12 -6.48
CA ALA A 31 -18.88 -4.88 -7.77
C ALA A 31 -19.88 -4.50 -8.87
N GLY A 32 -21.08 -5.08 -8.87
CA GLY A 32 -22.12 -4.80 -9.86
C GLY A 32 -22.67 -3.37 -9.74
N GLN A 33 -22.83 -2.86 -8.52
CA GLN A 33 -23.19 -1.45 -8.27
C GLN A 33 -22.07 -0.50 -8.73
N VAL A 34 -20.81 -0.86 -8.49
CA VAL A 34 -19.66 -0.10 -8.98
C VAL A 34 -19.65 -0.06 -10.50
N VAL A 35 -19.78 -1.20 -11.18
CA VAL A 35 -19.86 -1.27 -12.66
C VAL A 35 -21.02 -0.42 -13.20
N LYS A 36 -22.21 -0.47 -12.59
CA LYS A 36 -23.34 0.38 -12.97
C LYS A 36 -23.01 1.87 -12.87
N ALA A 37 -22.36 2.29 -11.78
CA ALA A 37 -21.92 3.66 -11.61
C ALA A 37 -20.86 4.05 -12.66
N MET A 38 -19.90 3.17 -12.95
CA MET A 38 -18.89 3.39 -13.97
C MET A 38 -19.50 3.57 -15.36
N GLN A 39 -20.47 2.73 -15.74
CA GLN A 39 -21.20 2.86 -17.00
C GLN A 39 -21.95 4.19 -17.08
N TYR A 40 -22.61 4.61 -15.99
CA TYR A 40 -23.30 5.89 -15.92
C TYR A 40 -22.36 7.09 -16.17
N TYR A 41 -21.14 7.05 -15.61
CA TYR A 41 -20.11 8.07 -15.81
C TYR A 41 -19.20 7.80 -17.03
N TYR A 42 -19.54 6.80 -17.86
CA TYR A 42 -18.76 6.38 -19.03
C TYR A 42 -17.30 6.00 -18.72
N ALA A 43 -16.97 5.63 -17.48
CA ALA A 43 -15.64 5.16 -17.11
C ALA A 43 -15.30 3.83 -17.82
N ASN A 44 -14.04 3.64 -18.18
CA ASN A 44 -13.56 2.44 -18.89
C ASN A 44 -12.41 1.72 -18.19
N ALA A 45 -12.00 2.22 -17.02
CA ALA A 45 -11.05 1.57 -16.14
C ALA A 45 -11.41 1.90 -14.69
N ILE A 46 -11.17 0.97 -13.76
CA ILE A 46 -11.24 1.19 -12.32
C ILE A 46 -9.86 1.05 -11.71
N ARG A 47 -9.50 1.95 -10.80
CA ARG A 47 -8.43 1.76 -9.82
C ARG A 47 -9.06 1.39 -8.47
N ILE A 48 -8.91 0.15 -8.05
CA ILE A 48 -9.40 -0.37 -6.76
C ILE A 48 -8.22 -0.77 -5.88
N GLY A 49 -8.22 -0.45 -4.59
CA GLY A 49 -7.16 -0.90 -3.70
C GLY A 49 -7.15 -2.43 -3.55
N SER A 50 -5.98 -3.06 -3.63
CA SER A 50 -5.78 -4.45 -3.19
C SER A 50 -5.62 -4.52 -1.67
N ALA A 51 -5.08 -3.46 -1.10
CA ALA A 51 -5.04 -3.19 0.33
C ALA A 51 -5.03 -1.68 0.57
N GLY A 52 -5.67 -1.25 1.66
CA GLY A 52 -5.54 0.12 2.18
C GLY A 52 -5.35 0.01 3.68
N LYS A 53 -6.47 0.08 4.42
CA LYS A 53 -6.44 -0.28 5.84
C LYS A 53 -6.37 -1.76 6.09
N TRP A 54 -6.99 -2.55 5.24
CA TRP A 54 -6.90 -4.00 5.24
C TRP A 54 -6.78 -4.51 3.79
N ALA A 55 -6.28 -5.71 3.61
CA ALA A 55 -6.38 -6.40 2.32
C ALA A 55 -7.84 -6.81 2.06
N VAL A 56 -8.24 -6.77 0.79
CA VAL A 56 -9.61 -7.04 0.34
C VAL A 56 -9.76 -8.34 -0.46
N PHE A 57 -8.75 -9.20 -0.39
CA PHE A 57 -8.80 -10.56 -0.93
C PHE A 57 -8.04 -11.53 0.01
N PRO A 58 -8.37 -12.83 0.01
CA PRO A 58 -7.73 -13.82 0.88
C PRO A 58 -6.23 -13.97 0.58
N ASN A 59 -5.38 -13.81 1.60
CA ASN A 59 -3.93 -13.94 1.47
C ASN A 59 -3.26 -14.16 2.84
N ASP A 60 -2.02 -14.66 2.83
CA ASP A 60 -1.21 -14.93 4.03
C ASP A 60 -0.13 -13.88 4.29
N HIS A 61 -0.18 -12.74 3.59
CA HIS A 61 0.95 -11.82 3.48
C HIS A 61 0.64 -10.40 3.96
N TRP A 62 -0.64 -10.06 4.07
CA TRP A 62 -1.13 -8.79 4.55
C TRP A 62 -2.44 -9.01 5.30
N PRO A 63 -2.65 -8.36 6.46
CA PRO A 63 -3.86 -8.57 7.23
C PRO A 63 -5.14 -8.27 6.44
N THR A 64 -6.00 -9.27 6.31
CA THR A 64 -7.29 -9.19 5.62
C THR A 64 -8.34 -8.52 6.48
N HIS A 65 -9.30 -7.83 5.85
CA HIS A 65 -10.37 -7.18 6.59
C HIS A 65 -11.16 -8.21 7.42
N PRO A 66 -11.42 -7.98 8.73
CA PRO A 66 -12.11 -8.98 9.57
C PRO A 66 -13.50 -9.35 9.05
N GLY A 67 -14.22 -8.36 8.50
CA GLY A 67 -15.52 -8.56 7.84
C GLY A 67 -15.48 -9.03 6.39
N LEU A 68 -14.31 -9.44 5.85
CA LEU A 68 -14.21 -9.93 4.47
C LEU A 68 -14.96 -11.25 4.27
N ASN A 69 -15.04 -12.08 5.31
CA ASN A 69 -15.81 -13.34 5.33
C ASN A 69 -15.46 -14.28 4.16
N GLY A 70 -14.18 -14.34 3.78
CA GLY A 70 -13.68 -15.18 2.67
C GLY A 70 -13.99 -14.65 1.27
N ARG A 71 -14.63 -13.48 1.14
CA ARG A 71 -14.83 -12.83 -0.16
C ARG A 71 -13.50 -12.39 -0.77
N ASP A 72 -13.51 -12.30 -2.09
CA ASP A 72 -12.42 -11.75 -2.87
C ASP A 72 -12.94 -10.58 -3.69
N LEU A 73 -12.78 -9.36 -3.17
CA LEU A 73 -13.35 -8.17 -3.80
C LEU A 73 -12.61 -7.80 -5.09
N ILE A 74 -11.37 -8.29 -5.28
CA ILE A 74 -10.62 -8.07 -6.53
C ILE A 74 -11.19 -8.98 -7.61
N GLN A 75 -11.40 -10.26 -7.30
CA GLN A 75 -12.01 -11.21 -8.22
C GLN A 75 -13.46 -10.82 -8.57
N GLU A 76 -14.27 -10.43 -7.59
CA GLU A 76 -15.63 -9.94 -7.83
C GLU A 76 -15.66 -8.73 -8.78
N MET A 77 -14.71 -7.78 -8.61
CA MET A 77 -14.60 -6.63 -9.49
C MET A 77 -14.20 -7.04 -10.91
N ILE A 78 -13.28 -7.99 -11.07
CA ILE A 78 -12.85 -8.55 -12.36
C ILE A 78 -14.03 -9.19 -13.10
N GLU A 79 -14.79 -10.04 -12.42
CA GLU A 79 -15.91 -10.79 -12.98
C GLU A 79 -17.03 -9.87 -13.49
N GLU A 80 -17.29 -8.75 -12.80
CA GLU A 80 -18.27 -7.76 -13.23
C GLU A 80 -17.73 -6.79 -14.30
N ALA A 81 -16.45 -6.40 -14.21
CA ALA A 81 -15.87 -5.36 -15.07
C ALA A 81 -15.49 -5.87 -16.47
N HIS A 82 -14.79 -7.00 -16.57
CA HIS A 82 -14.23 -7.46 -17.84
C HIS A 82 -15.27 -7.73 -18.92
N PRO A 83 -16.44 -8.35 -18.63
CA PRO A 83 -17.49 -8.54 -19.64
C PRO A 83 -18.01 -7.22 -20.24
N GLN A 84 -17.87 -6.12 -19.51
CA GLN A 84 -18.28 -4.78 -19.95
C GLN A 84 -17.14 -4.01 -20.65
N GLY A 85 -15.99 -4.64 -20.86
CA GLY A 85 -14.80 -4.00 -21.43
C GLY A 85 -14.16 -2.97 -20.51
N ILE A 86 -14.44 -3.03 -19.20
CA ILE A 86 -13.84 -2.16 -18.18
C ILE A 86 -12.54 -2.80 -17.70
N ARG A 87 -11.45 -2.03 -17.69
CA ARG A 87 -10.14 -2.47 -17.21
C ARG A 87 -10.03 -2.41 -15.68
N VAL A 88 -9.42 -3.41 -15.05
CA VAL A 88 -9.21 -3.44 -13.59
C VAL A 88 -7.74 -3.16 -13.27
N ILE A 89 -7.51 -2.06 -12.56
CA ILE A 89 -6.21 -1.62 -12.07
C ILE A 89 -6.22 -1.77 -10.55
N THR A 90 -5.26 -2.49 -9.98
CA THR A 90 -5.19 -2.65 -8.52
C THR A 90 -4.18 -1.70 -7.90
N TYR A 91 -4.59 -0.92 -6.89
CA TYR A 91 -3.66 -0.11 -6.10
C TYR A 91 -3.02 -0.96 -5.00
N VAL A 92 -1.69 -1.06 -5.05
CA VAL A 92 -0.87 -1.72 -4.04
C VAL A 92 -0.20 -0.65 -3.16
N PRO A 93 -0.39 -0.67 -1.83
CA PRO A 93 0.19 0.31 -0.89
C PRO A 93 1.68 0.04 -0.62
N LEU A 94 2.47 -0.11 -1.69
CA LEU A 94 3.91 -0.32 -1.64
C LEU A 94 4.61 0.92 -1.09
N SER A 95 5.49 0.76 -0.10
CA SER A 95 6.21 1.86 0.58
C SER A 95 5.35 2.94 1.25
N HIS A 96 4.01 2.80 1.22
CA HIS A 96 3.10 3.75 1.83
C HIS A 96 3.00 3.48 3.34
N ILE A 97 2.59 4.50 4.11
CA ILE A 97 2.30 4.32 5.53
C ILE A 97 1.07 3.43 5.74
N ILE A 98 1.08 2.59 6.77
CA ILE A 98 0.01 1.63 7.06
C ILE A 98 -0.74 2.10 8.31
N PRO A 99 -2.08 1.94 8.38
CA PRO A 99 -2.85 2.27 9.58
C PRO A 99 -2.28 1.63 10.84
N ASP A 100 -2.15 2.46 11.87
CA ASP A 100 -1.57 2.13 13.17
C ASP A 100 -2.28 0.94 13.82
N ASP A 101 -3.61 0.96 13.81
CA ASP A 101 -4.47 -0.03 14.44
C ASP A 101 -4.45 -1.40 13.76
N ASN A 102 -4.03 -1.47 12.50
CA ASN A 102 -3.74 -2.73 11.83
C ASN A 102 -2.30 -3.19 12.14
N ILE A 103 -1.31 -2.35 11.81
CA ILE A 103 0.07 -2.78 11.75
C ILE A 103 0.68 -3.06 13.13
N MET A 104 0.28 -2.30 14.16
CA MET A 104 0.78 -2.48 15.53
C MET A 104 0.33 -3.82 16.13
N VAL A 105 -0.79 -4.36 15.68
CA VAL A 105 -1.37 -5.61 16.18
C VAL A 105 -0.79 -6.80 15.42
N ASN A 106 -0.76 -6.72 14.09
CA ASN A 106 -0.44 -7.87 13.25
C ASN A 106 1.06 -7.99 12.95
N HIS A 107 1.74 -6.86 12.70
CA HIS A 107 3.14 -6.85 12.28
C HIS A 107 3.95 -5.66 12.82
N PRO A 108 4.05 -5.49 14.16
CA PRO A 108 4.86 -4.41 14.75
C PRO A 108 6.34 -4.50 14.36
N GLU A 109 6.84 -5.68 14.00
CA GLU A 109 8.20 -5.91 13.53
C GLU A 109 8.50 -5.31 12.15
N TRP A 110 7.47 -4.86 11.41
CA TRP A 110 7.65 -4.23 10.10
C TRP A 110 8.08 -2.77 10.19
N LEU A 111 7.96 -2.16 11.37
CA LEU A 111 7.97 -0.71 11.51
C LEU A 111 9.35 -0.08 11.36
N HIS A 112 9.35 1.14 10.83
CA HIS A 112 10.51 2.03 10.81
C HIS A 112 10.74 2.64 12.20
N HIS A 113 12.00 2.66 12.61
CA HIS A 113 12.45 3.29 13.85
C HIS A 113 13.41 4.44 13.52
N PRO A 114 13.06 5.69 13.84
CA PRO A 114 13.85 6.86 13.44
C PRO A 114 15.15 7.02 14.24
N ALA A 115 15.26 6.39 15.41
CA ALA A 115 16.42 6.46 16.28
C ALA A 115 16.51 5.22 17.18
N ARG A 116 17.69 4.96 17.74
CA ARG A 116 17.91 3.83 18.66
C ARG A 116 17.07 4.00 19.93
N GLY A 117 16.36 2.94 20.33
CA GLY A 117 15.50 2.94 21.51
C GLY A 117 14.26 3.85 21.40
N VAL A 118 14.05 4.51 20.27
CA VAL A 118 12.86 5.33 20.02
C VAL A 118 11.82 4.46 19.32
N PRO A 119 10.58 4.37 19.83
CA PRO A 119 9.51 3.67 19.14
C PRO A 119 9.26 4.23 17.74
N ALA A 120 8.67 3.42 16.87
CA ALA A 120 8.13 3.93 15.61
C ALA A 120 7.22 5.14 15.89
N THR A 121 7.21 6.14 15.01
CA THR A 121 6.36 7.32 15.16
C THR A 121 5.18 7.25 14.21
N GLY A 122 3.98 7.51 14.73
CA GLY A 122 2.77 7.65 13.91
C GLY A 122 2.63 9.06 13.35
N ARG A 123 1.93 9.18 12.23
CA ARG A 123 1.48 10.45 11.65
C ARG A 123 0.01 10.34 11.26
N PHE A 124 -0.72 11.45 11.33
CA PHE A 124 -2.06 11.50 10.77
C PHE A 124 -2.01 11.40 9.25
N HIS A 125 -2.87 10.56 8.69
CA HIS A 125 -3.00 10.36 7.25
C HIS A 125 -4.37 10.83 6.78
N HIS A 126 -4.47 11.24 5.51
CA HIS A 126 -5.71 11.73 4.90
C HIS A 126 -6.82 10.66 4.83
N GLY A 127 -6.45 9.38 4.79
CA GLY A 127 -7.34 8.23 4.92
C GLY A 127 -7.88 8.00 6.34
N GLY A 128 -7.53 8.86 7.30
CA GLY A 128 -8.06 8.85 8.66
C GLY A 128 -7.17 8.12 9.67
N GLY A 129 -7.07 8.68 10.87
CA GLY A 129 -6.31 8.08 11.98
C GLY A 129 -4.79 8.15 11.82
N LEU A 130 -4.10 7.48 12.75
CA LEU A 130 -2.65 7.37 12.73
C LEU A 130 -2.20 6.28 11.76
N HIS A 131 -1.11 6.54 11.06
CA HIS A 131 -0.41 5.58 10.23
C HIS A 131 1.07 5.60 10.55
N ARG A 132 1.74 4.47 10.32
CA ARG A 132 3.17 4.31 10.57
C ARG A 132 3.93 3.92 9.33
N HIS A 133 5.20 4.29 9.31
CA HIS A 133 6.13 3.89 8.28
C HIS A 133 6.61 2.46 8.50
N VAL A 134 6.76 1.74 7.39
CA VAL A 134 7.40 0.43 7.33
C VAL A 134 8.86 0.54 6.95
N CYS A 135 9.65 -0.47 7.31
CA CYS A 135 11.05 -0.59 6.95
C CYS A 135 11.26 -1.72 5.94
N TRP A 136 11.90 -1.42 4.81
CA TRP A 136 12.19 -2.40 3.76
C TRP A 136 13.25 -3.46 4.13
N ASN A 137 13.95 -3.27 5.24
CA ASN A 137 14.91 -4.24 5.75
C ASN A 137 14.29 -5.25 6.72
N THR A 138 13.01 -5.14 7.07
CA THR A 138 12.30 -6.10 7.92
C THR A 138 11.62 -7.18 7.06
N PRO A 139 10.94 -8.18 7.66
CA PRO A 139 10.14 -9.15 6.91
C PRO A 139 9.06 -8.53 6.00
N TYR A 140 8.68 -7.26 6.21
CA TYR A 140 7.77 -6.50 5.35
C TYR A 140 8.08 -6.66 3.86
N ARG A 141 9.37 -6.56 3.47
CA ARG A 141 9.76 -6.65 2.06
C ARG A 141 9.35 -7.99 1.44
N ASN A 142 9.50 -9.08 2.17
CA ASN A 142 9.10 -10.41 1.69
C ASN A 142 7.58 -10.56 1.69
N ALA A 143 6.90 -10.02 2.70
CA ALA A 143 5.45 -10.03 2.79
C ALA A 143 4.81 -9.28 1.60
N ILE A 144 5.18 -8.01 1.37
CA ILE A 144 4.59 -7.22 0.29
C ILE A 144 4.95 -7.75 -1.09
N THR A 145 6.14 -8.30 -1.29
CA THR A 145 6.52 -8.89 -2.59
C THR A 145 5.75 -10.17 -2.88
N ARG A 146 5.49 -11.01 -1.87
CA ARG A 146 4.64 -12.19 -2.01
C ARG A 146 3.17 -11.83 -2.17
N PHE A 147 2.68 -10.82 -1.46
CA PHE A 147 1.34 -10.26 -1.63
C PHE A 147 1.12 -9.79 -3.08
N VAL A 148 2.04 -9.01 -3.63
CA VAL A 148 1.96 -8.56 -5.04
C VAL A 148 2.06 -9.74 -5.98
N LYS A 149 2.96 -10.69 -5.73
CA LYS A 149 3.07 -11.90 -6.56
C LYS A 149 1.74 -12.65 -6.61
N GLN A 150 1.14 -12.92 -5.45
CA GLN A 150 -0.16 -13.59 -5.36
C GLN A 150 -1.25 -12.80 -6.09
N LEU A 151 -1.33 -11.48 -5.84
CA LEU A 151 -2.29 -10.61 -6.50
C LEU A 151 -2.23 -10.74 -8.03
N VAL A 152 -1.03 -10.71 -8.62
CA VAL A 152 -0.88 -10.77 -10.09
C VAL A 152 -0.90 -12.19 -10.66
N THR A 153 -0.78 -13.23 -9.85
CA THR A 153 -0.88 -14.63 -10.32
C THR A 153 -2.28 -15.19 -10.20
N ASP A 154 -3.02 -14.77 -9.18
CA ASP A 154 -4.33 -15.33 -8.85
C ASP A 154 -5.46 -14.54 -9.54
N HIS A 155 -5.16 -13.32 -10.00
CA HIS A 155 -6.14 -12.42 -10.61
C HIS A 155 -5.66 -11.93 -11.98
N GLU A 156 -6.54 -11.98 -12.97
CA GLU A 156 -6.31 -11.48 -14.33
C GLU A 156 -6.43 -9.94 -14.41
N ILE A 157 -5.73 -9.20 -13.54
CA ILE A 157 -5.75 -7.73 -13.53
C ILE A 157 -5.05 -7.15 -14.78
N ASP A 158 -5.48 -5.97 -15.24
CA ASP A 158 -4.87 -5.32 -16.40
C ASP A 158 -3.59 -4.54 -16.05
N CYS A 159 -3.49 -4.08 -14.80
CA CYS A 159 -2.37 -3.30 -14.30
C CYS A 159 -2.40 -3.27 -12.76
N PHE A 160 -1.26 -3.03 -12.12
CA PHE A 160 -1.23 -2.56 -10.75
C PHE A 160 -0.55 -1.19 -10.67
N TYR A 161 -1.04 -0.35 -9.76
CA TYR A 161 -0.56 0.98 -9.47
C TYR A 161 0.04 1.02 -8.07
N THR A 162 1.09 1.81 -7.89
CA THR A 162 1.70 2.12 -6.59
C THR A 162 1.94 3.62 -6.56
N ASP A 163 1.67 4.27 -5.41
CA ASP A 163 1.93 5.71 -5.24
C ASP A 163 3.40 6.04 -5.45
N SER A 164 4.28 5.19 -4.93
CA SER A 164 5.72 5.28 -5.17
C SER A 164 6.41 4.00 -4.76
N THR A 165 7.38 3.59 -5.58
CA THR A 165 8.31 2.51 -5.24
C THR A 165 9.48 3.02 -4.40
N VAL A 166 9.60 4.34 -4.21
CA VAL A 166 10.67 4.93 -3.41
C VAL A 166 10.43 4.58 -1.93
N PRO A 167 11.38 3.89 -1.28
CA PRO A 167 11.29 3.66 0.16
C PRO A 167 11.10 4.99 0.88
N TYR A 168 10.18 5.02 1.84
CA TYR A 168 9.96 6.19 2.69
C TYR A 168 9.37 7.42 1.96
N HIS A 169 8.82 7.29 0.76
CA HIS A 169 8.30 8.44 -0.01
C HIS A 169 7.28 9.30 0.75
N SER A 170 6.49 8.70 1.66
CA SER A 170 5.55 9.45 2.50
C SER A 170 6.22 10.13 3.72
N HIS A 171 7.55 10.32 3.74
CA HIS A 171 8.29 11.09 4.76
C HIS A 171 8.41 12.57 4.35
N PRO A 172 7.61 13.49 4.90
CA PRO A 172 7.76 14.92 4.65
C PRO A 172 8.68 15.60 5.68
N GLY A 173 9.83 15.00 6.04
CA GLY A 173 10.66 15.53 7.12
C GLY A 173 12.17 15.43 6.91
N PRO A 174 12.96 16.40 7.44
CA PRO A 174 14.44 16.38 7.43
C PRO A 174 15.03 15.35 8.40
N ARG A 175 14.23 14.40 8.90
CA ARG A 175 14.71 13.30 9.73
C ARG A 175 14.93 12.14 8.79
N SER A 176 16.20 11.85 8.53
CA SER A 176 16.72 10.94 7.52
C SER A 176 15.87 9.70 7.23
N ASN A 177 15.96 9.23 5.99
CA ASN A 177 15.58 7.90 5.53
C ASN A 177 16.31 6.73 6.25
N LEU A 178 17.08 7.00 7.32
CA LEU A 178 17.73 5.98 8.12
C LEU A 178 16.72 5.32 9.06
N CYS A 179 16.91 4.03 9.26
CA CYS A 179 16.11 3.22 10.16
C CYS A 179 17.04 2.49 11.12
N TYR A 180 16.74 2.54 12.41
CA TYR A 180 17.51 1.92 13.49
C TYR A 180 16.76 0.75 14.14
N CYS A 181 15.84 0.10 13.40
CA CYS A 181 15.25 -1.16 13.87
C CYS A 181 16.32 -2.25 13.96
N ASN A 182 16.05 -3.32 14.71
CA ASN A 182 17.03 -4.41 14.93
C ASN A 182 17.50 -5.01 13.59
N CYS A 183 16.59 -5.27 12.65
CA CYS A 183 16.95 -5.81 11.34
C CYS A 183 17.90 -4.88 10.54
N CYS A 184 17.75 -3.56 10.67
CA CYS A 184 18.69 -2.64 10.03
C CYS A 184 20.05 -2.70 10.69
N GLN A 185 20.09 -2.68 12.03
CA GLN A 185 21.33 -2.73 12.80
C GLN A 185 22.12 -4.00 12.48
N GLU A 186 21.47 -5.16 12.56
CA GLU A 186 22.04 -6.47 12.23
C GLU A 186 22.56 -6.51 10.78
N LYS A 187 21.72 -6.17 9.80
CA LYS A 187 22.12 -6.22 8.37
C LYS A 187 23.25 -5.26 8.03
N PHE A 188 23.35 -4.13 8.73
CA PHE A 188 24.46 -3.20 8.53
C PHE A 188 25.74 -3.74 9.16
N GLU A 189 25.67 -4.25 10.39
CA GLU A 189 26.80 -4.85 11.08
C GLU A 189 27.34 -6.07 10.33
N ASP A 190 26.47 -6.96 9.86
CA ASP A 190 26.82 -8.11 9.03
C ASP A 190 27.56 -7.69 7.75
N ARG A 191 27.17 -6.56 7.17
CA ARG A 191 27.72 -6.08 5.90
C ARG A 191 29.03 -5.31 6.06
N PHE A 192 29.17 -4.54 7.13
CA PHE A 192 30.26 -3.57 7.28
C PHE A 192 31.19 -3.85 8.47
N GLY A 193 30.86 -4.84 9.31
CA GLY A 193 31.65 -5.21 10.49
C GLY A 193 31.64 -4.16 11.59
N CYS A 194 30.69 -3.22 11.58
CA CYS A 194 30.56 -2.16 12.57
C CYS A 194 29.09 -1.73 12.75
N PRO A 195 28.72 -1.17 13.90
CA PRO A 195 27.34 -0.72 14.14
C PRO A 195 26.98 0.50 13.28
N ILE A 196 25.69 0.65 12.93
CA ILE A 196 25.19 1.82 12.18
C ILE A 196 25.59 3.11 12.90
N PRO A 197 26.30 4.06 12.24
CA PRO A 197 26.59 5.36 12.81
C PRO A 197 25.31 6.08 13.25
N TYR A 198 25.30 6.65 14.45
CA TYR A 198 24.15 7.33 15.01
C TYR A 198 24.51 8.74 15.44
N ALA A 199 23.66 9.70 15.06
CA ALA A 199 23.67 11.05 15.58
C ALA A 199 22.23 11.53 15.82
N PRO A 200 21.97 12.38 16.83
CA PRO A 200 20.64 12.95 17.08
C PRO A 200 20.07 13.68 15.85
N ASP A 201 20.93 14.39 15.11
CA ASP A 201 20.65 14.86 13.76
C ASP A 201 21.39 13.97 12.75
N PRO A 202 20.71 13.15 11.96
CA PRO A 202 21.37 12.28 10.99
C PRO A 202 22.06 13.05 9.86
N HIS A 203 21.73 14.33 9.62
CA HIS A 203 22.47 15.18 8.68
C HIS A 203 23.84 15.64 9.21
N SER A 204 24.08 15.47 10.52
CA SER A 204 25.38 15.73 11.14
C SER A 204 26.37 14.57 11.05
N LEU A 205 25.93 13.41 10.52
CA LEU A 205 26.83 12.29 10.25
C LEU A 205 27.86 12.71 9.19
N SER A 206 29.14 12.54 9.53
CA SER A 206 30.26 12.87 8.64
C SER A 206 30.14 12.13 7.31
N LYS A 207 30.22 12.87 6.20
CA LYS A 207 30.39 12.32 4.84
C LYS A 207 31.87 12.01 4.62
N THR A 208 32.40 11.06 5.38
CA THR A 208 33.74 10.51 5.18
C THR A 208 33.71 9.37 4.19
#